data_AF-A0A0D2NZJ9-F1
#
_entry.id   AF-A0A0D2NZJ9-F1
#
_cell.length_a   1.000
_cell.length_b   1.000
_cell.length_c   1.000
_cell.angle_alpha   90.00
_cell.angle_beta   90.00
_cell.angle_gamma   90.00
#
_symmetry.space_group_name_H-M   'P 1'
#
loop_
_entity.id
_entity.type
_entity.pdbx_description
1 polymer ?
#
loop_
_entity_poly.entity_id
_entity_poly.type
_entity_poly.pdbx_seq_one_letter_code
_entity_poly.pdbx_strand_id
1 'polypeptide(L)'
;ILLQLYNLPPEVRTHIGRLMCVGVIPGPRAPKDLASFLLPLDDECAKLAHGVSTYDCSEDCLFDLHAYNLYPLGDIIAIEKFLNTKGHNSFHPCRSCKIRAVNDPNGKKTYYVPLTRQGETLIPSEILL
;
A
#
# COMPACT_ATOMS: atom_id res chain seq x y z
N ILE A 1 -6.13 6.95 -8.35
CA ILE A 1 -4.92 6.10 -8.28
C ILE A 1 -3.74 7.02 -8.56
N LEU A 2 -2.91 7.22 -7.54
CA LEU A 2 -1.75 8.11 -7.62
C LEU A 2 -0.50 7.25 -7.50
N LEU A 3 0.46 7.48 -8.39
CA LEU A 3 1.78 6.85 -8.33
C LEU A 3 2.78 7.83 -7.72
N GLN A 4 3.53 7.34 -6.75
CA GLN A 4 4.67 8.05 -6.19
C GLN A 4 5.95 7.57 -6.87
N LEU A 5 6.70 8.50 -7.45
CA LEU A 5 7.96 8.20 -8.14
C LEU A 5 9.11 8.12 -7.12
N TYR A 6 9.63 6.92 -6.90
CA TYR A 6 10.71 6.68 -5.93
C TYR A 6 12.08 7.15 -6.39
N ASN A 7 12.25 7.45 -7.68
CA ASN A 7 13.44 8.10 -8.24
C ASN A 7 13.58 9.57 -7.78
N LEU A 8 12.51 10.17 -7.23
CA LEU A 8 12.57 11.51 -6.68
C LEU A 8 13.02 11.51 -5.21
N PRO A 9 13.70 12.58 -4.76
CA PRO A 9 14.10 12.72 -3.36
C PRO A 9 12.91 12.63 -2.38
N PRO A 10 13.11 12.10 -1.16
CA PRO A 10 12.05 11.94 -0.15
C PRO A 10 11.29 13.23 0.16
N GLU A 11 11.96 14.37 0.08
CA GLU A 11 11.46 15.70 0.43
C GLU A 11 10.39 16.20 -0.55
N VAL A 12 10.35 15.64 -1.77
CA VAL A 12 9.48 16.14 -2.85
C VAL A 12 8.56 15.09 -3.46
N ARG A 13 8.83 13.80 -3.28
CA ARG A 13 8.07 12.71 -3.93
C ARG A 13 6.63 12.56 -3.43
N THR A 14 6.23 13.24 -2.37
CA THR A 14 4.85 13.27 -1.86
C THR A 14 4.07 14.51 -2.31
N HIS A 15 4.75 15.51 -2.90
CA HIS A 15 4.10 16.72 -3.36
C HIS A 15 3.14 16.41 -4.50
N ILE A 16 1.94 17.00 -4.48
CA ILE A 16 0.88 16.68 -5.46
C ILE A 16 1.33 16.89 -6.91
N GLY A 17 2.16 17.90 -7.19
CA GLY A 17 2.73 18.16 -8.52
C GLY A 17 3.84 17.19 -8.94
N ARG A 18 4.26 16.27 -8.08
CA ARG A 18 5.24 15.20 -8.34
C ARG A 18 4.63 13.80 -8.31
N LEU A 19 3.32 13.69 -8.09
CA LEU A 19 2.56 12.46 -8.19
C LEU A 19 1.98 12.31 -9.60
N MET A 20 1.97 11.09 -10.12
CA MET A 20 1.33 10.79 -11.40
C MET A 20 -0.08 10.25 -11.15
N CYS A 21 -1.10 10.90 -11.70
CA CYS A 21 -2.48 10.42 -11.64
C CYS A 21 -2.75 9.51 -12.84
N VAL A 22 -2.93 8.22 -12.59
CA VAL A 22 -3.12 7.20 -13.64
C VAL A 22 -4.55 6.65 -13.71
N GLY A 23 -5.42 7.07 -12.79
CA GLY A 23 -6.81 6.65 -12.80
C GLY A 23 -7.65 7.30 -11.71
N VAL A 24 -8.96 7.30 -11.87
CA VAL A 24 -9.93 7.88 -10.92
C VAL A 24 -10.97 6.83 -10.58
N ILE A 25 -11.19 6.61 -9.28
CA ILE A 25 -12.27 5.75 -8.79
C ILE A 25 -13.43 6.67 -8.39
N PRO A 26 -14.62 6.52 -8.98
CA PRO A 26 -15.75 7.40 -8.69
C PRO A 26 -16.28 7.20 -7.27
N GLY A 27 -16.59 8.30 -6.59
CA GLY A 27 -17.26 8.30 -5.29
C GLY A 27 -18.79 8.33 -5.39
N PRO A 28 -19.52 8.54 -4.27
CA PRO A 28 -19.02 8.78 -2.91
C PRO A 28 -18.80 7.50 -2.10
N ARG A 29 -19.22 6.34 -2.63
CA ARG A 29 -19.12 5.05 -1.95
C ARG A 29 -17.85 4.32 -2.39
N ALA A 30 -17.42 3.38 -1.56
CA ALA A 30 -16.34 2.47 -1.93
C ALA A 30 -16.69 1.69 -3.21
N PRO A 31 -15.72 1.44 -4.10
CA PRO A 31 -15.94 0.59 -5.26
C PRO A 31 -16.33 -0.82 -4.78
N LYS A 32 -17.30 -1.44 -5.46
CA LYS A 32 -17.66 -2.83 -5.21
C LYS A 32 -16.53 -3.78 -5.63
N ASP A 33 -15.88 -3.44 -6.74
CA ASP A 33 -14.76 -4.17 -7.29
C ASP A 33 -13.61 -3.18 -7.48
N LEU A 34 -12.71 -3.13 -6.51
CA LEU A 34 -11.51 -2.30 -6.58
C LEU A 34 -10.54 -2.79 -7.65
N ALA A 35 -10.47 -4.11 -7.88
CA ALA A 35 -9.55 -4.72 -8.82
C ALA A 35 -9.86 -4.29 -10.26
N SER A 36 -11.14 -4.13 -10.62
CA SER A 36 -11.54 -3.63 -11.95
C SER A 36 -10.91 -2.27 -12.34
N PHE A 37 -10.61 -1.42 -11.37
CA PHE A 37 -9.95 -0.12 -11.60
C PHE A 37 -8.43 -0.22 -11.63
N LEU A 38 -7.87 -1.26 -11.00
CA LEU A 38 -6.42 -1.45 -10.87
C LEU A 38 -5.85 -2.32 -11.98
N LEU A 39 -6.64 -3.23 -12.54
CA LEU A 39 -6.19 -4.21 -13.53
C LEU A 39 -5.49 -3.56 -14.74
N PRO A 40 -5.98 -2.47 -15.35
CA PRO A 40 -5.25 -1.83 -16.45
C PRO A 40 -3.86 -1.33 -16.05
N LEU A 41 -3.73 -0.81 -14.83
CA LEU A 41 -2.43 -0.37 -14.32
C LEU A 41 -1.52 -1.57 -14.02
N ASP A 42 -2.07 -2.66 -13.48
CA ASP A 42 -1.32 -3.88 -13.18
C ASP A 42 -0.73 -4.49 -14.45
N ASP A 43 -1.53 -4.57 -15.53
CA ASP A 43 -1.07 -5.05 -16.84
C ASP A 43 0.07 -4.19 -17.41
N GLU A 44 -0.03 -2.86 -17.33
CA GLU A 44 1.04 -1.96 -17.77
C GLU A 44 2.28 -2.06 -16.88
N CYS A 45 2.12 -2.18 -15.57
CA CYS A 45 3.23 -2.42 -14.65
C CYS A 45 3.94 -3.75 -14.93
N ALA A 46 3.21 -4.80 -15.29
CA ALA A 46 3.79 -6.10 -15.67
C ALA A 46 4.64 -5.97 -16.94
N LYS A 47 4.16 -5.26 -17.97
CA LYS A 47 4.94 -4.97 -19.18
C LYS A 47 6.20 -4.16 -18.85
N LEU A 48 6.07 -3.11 -18.04
CA LEU A 48 7.19 -2.28 -17.61
C LEU A 48 8.21 -3.07 -16.76
N ALA A 49 7.79 -4.07 -15.99
CA ALA A 49 8.73 -4.92 -15.27
C ALA A 49 9.61 -5.74 -16.24
N HIS A 50 9.05 -6.20 -17.36
CA HIS A 50 9.77 -6.89 -18.43
C HIS A 50 10.61 -5.96 -19.32
N GLY A 51 10.28 -4.67 -19.38
CA GLY A 51 10.94 -3.67 -20.20
C GLY A 51 10.10 -3.30 -21.43
N VAL A 52 9.97 -2.00 -21.67
CA VAL A 52 9.26 -1.46 -22.83
C VAL A 52 10.20 -0.54 -23.61
N SER A 53 10.43 -0.87 -24.88
CA SER A 53 11.24 -0.04 -25.77
C SER A 53 10.65 1.37 -25.85
N THR A 54 11.44 2.35 -25.42
CA THR A 54 11.05 3.75 -25.24
C THR A 54 12.09 4.64 -25.88
N TYR A 55 11.64 5.70 -26.54
CA TYR A 55 12.52 6.69 -27.16
C TYR A 55 12.88 7.79 -26.16
N ASP A 56 14.18 8.02 -25.98
CA ASP A 56 14.73 9.15 -25.24
C ASP A 56 15.08 10.28 -26.22
N CYS A 57 14.41 11.42 -26.08
CA CYS A 57 14.66 12.59 -26.92
C CYS A 57 15.92 13.37 -26.53
N SER A 58 16.44 13.20 -25.31
CA SER A 58 17.68 13.84 -24.86
C SER A 58 18.89 13.20 -25.52
N GLU A 59 18.91 11.86 -25.53
CA GLU A 59 20.01 11.05 -26.05
C GLU A 59 19.78 10.56 -27.49
N ASP A 60 18.65 10.91 -28.10
CA ASP A 60 18.20 10.49 -29.43
C ASP A 60 18.37 8.98 -29.68
N CYS A 61 17.94 8.16 -28.70
CA CYS A 61 18.10 6.72 -28.77
C CYS A 61 16.91 5.96 -28.19
N LEU A 62 16.81 4.67 -28.55
CA LEU A 62 15.87 3.75 -27.92
C LEU A 62 16.53 3.08 -26.72
N PHE A 63 15.80 2.98 -25.63
CA PHE A 63 16.20 2.23 -24.43
C PHE A 63 15.03 1.41 -23.90
N ASP A 64 15.31 0.36 -23.13
CA ASP A 64 14.27 -0.41 -22.46
C ASP A 64 13.90 0.27 -21.13
N LEU A 65 12.71 0.85 -21.07
CA LEU A 65 12.19 1.46 -19.86
C LEU A 65 11.65 0.37 -18.94
N HIS A 66 12.25 0.28 -17.75
CA HIS A 66 11.77 -0.56 -16.66
C HIS A 66 11.14 0.28 -15.55
N ALA A 67 10.03 -0.21 -14.99
CA ALA A 67 9.45 0.32 -13.78
C ALA A 67 8.96 -0.82 -12.87
N TYR A 68 9.11 -0.63 -11.56
CA TYR A 68 8.75 -1.63 -10.55
C TYR A 68 7.81 -1.03 -9.52
N ASN A 69 6.67 -1.70 -9.30
CA ASN A 69 5.74 -1.33 -8.25
C ASN A 69 6.25 -1.88 -6.90
N LEU A 70 6.63 -0.99 -5.98
CA LEU A 70 7.25 -1.39 -4.71
C LEU A 70 6.22 -1.80 -3.65
N TYR A 71 5.27 -0.93 -3.36
CA TYR A 71 4.23 -1.22 -2.36
C TYR A 71 3.00 -0.32 -2.52
N PRO A 72 1.79 -0.87 -2.23
CA PRO A 72 0.58 -0.07 -2.13
C PRO A 72 0.63 0.83 -0.89
N LEU A 73 0.26 2.09 -1.08
CA LEU A 73 0.09 3.08 -0.02
C LEU A 73 -1.39 3.46 0.11
N GLY A 74 -1.82 3.67 1.35
CA GLY A 74 -3.19 4.04 1.64
C GLY A 74 -3.43 4.08 3.14
N ASP A 75 -4.55 4.65 3.54
CA ASP A 75 -5.04 4.47 4.90
C ASP A 75 -5.40 3.00 5.16
N ILE A 76 -5.67 2.68 6.42
CA ILE A 76 -5.98 1.31 6.85
C ILE A 76 -7.15 0.73 6.04
N ILE A 77 -8.24 1.49 5.84
CA ILE A 77 -9.45 1.00 5.17
C ILE A 77 -9.22 0.76 3.66
N ALA A 78 -8.42 1.59 3.00
CA ALA A 78 -8.04 1.42 1.61
C ALA A 78 -7.16 0.18 1.43
N ILE A 79 -6.15 0.02 2.28
CA ILE A 79 -5.25 -1.15 2.25
C ILE A 79 -6.00 -2.44 2.56
N GLU A 80 -6.97 -2.40 3.47
CA GLU A 80 -7.83 -3.54 3.78
C GLU A 80 -8.54 -4.09 2.55
N LYS A 81 -9.17 -3.19 1.78
CA LYS A 81 -9.86 -3.53 0.53
C LYS A 81 -8.89 -3.99 -0.54
N PHE A 82 -7.75 -3.30 -0.66
CA PHE A 82 -6.72 -3.66 -1.63
C PHE A 82 -6.19 -5.08 -1.42
N LEU A 83 -5.93 -5.45 -0.16
CA LEU A 83 -5.39 -6.77 0.19
C LEU A 83 -6.48 -7.83 0.43
N ASN A 84 -7.76 -7.48 0.30
CA ASN A 84 -8.89 -8.34 0.65
C ASN A 84 -8.79 -8.93 2.07
N THR A 85 -8.34 -8.13 3.04
CA THR A 85 -8.21 -8.55 4.44
C THR A 85 -9.46 -8.18 5.23
N LYS A 86 -9.69 -8.87 6.37
CA LYS A 86 -10.79 -8.50 7.30
C LYS A 86 -10.57 -7.14 7.97
N GLY A 87 -9.32 -6.69 8.03
CA GLY A 87 -8.95 -5.37 8.53
C GLY A 87 -8.75 -5.21 10.02
N HIS A 88 -8.77 -3.96 10.45
CA HIS A 88 -8.34 -3.48 11.76
C HIS A 88 -9.14 -4.07 12.91
N ASN A 89 -10.39 -4.45 12.67
CA ASN A 89 -11.24 -5.11 13.66
C ASN A 89 -11.21 -6.65 13.58
N SER A 90 -10.19 -7.22 12.93
CA SER A 90 -10.01 -8.67 12.86
C SER A 90 -9.18 -9.19 14.02
N PHE A 91 -9.25 -10.51 14.27
CA PHE A 91 -8.39 -11.18 15.24
C PHE A 91 -6.89 -11.09 14.87
N HIS A 92 -6.58 -10.91 13.59
CA HIS A 92 -5.23 -10.73 13.05
C HIS A 92 -5.16 -9.47 12.18
N PRO A 93 -5.15 -8.27 12.80
CA PRO A 93 -5.37 -7.03 12.08
C PRO A 93 -4.14 -6.51 11.33
N CYS A 94 -2.94 -7.01 11.64
CA CYS A 94 -1.74 -6.60 10.94
C CYS A 94 -1.61 -7.34 9.60
N ARG A 95 -1.37 -6.60 8.52
CA ARG A 95 -1.08 -7.15 7.19
C ARG A 95 0.33 -7.74 7.05
N SER A 96 1.23 -7.39 7.96
CA SER A 96 2.67 -7.71 7.88
C SER A 96 3.11 -8.78 8.87
N CYS A 97 2.33 -9.07 9.91
CA CYS A 97 2.70 -10.05 10.92
C CYS A 97 1.47 -10.79 11.48
N LYS A 98 1.72 -11.84 12.28
CA LYS A 98 0.67 -12.71 12.86
C LYS A 98 0.17 -12.22 14.23
N ILE A 99 0.28 -10.92 14.53
CA ILE A 99 -0.16 -10.38 15.82
C ILE A 99 -1.62 -10.72 16.06
N ARG A 100 -1.93 -11.06 17.32
CA ARG A 100 -3.29 -11.39 17.76
C ARG A 100 -3.89 -10.19 18.49
N ALA A 101 -5.06 -9.79 18.06
CA ALA A 101 -5.88 -8.83 18.79
C ALA A 101 -6.55 -9.51 19.99
N VAL A 102 -6.83 -8.72 21.02
CA VAL A 102 -7.65 -9.12 22.16
C VAL A 102 -9.04 -8.52 22.00
N ASN A 103 -10.03 -9.17 22.60
CA ASN A 103 -11.38 -8.65 22.70
C ASN A 103 -11.56 -7.99 24.08
N ASP A 104 -12.34 -6.90 24.14
CA ASP A 104 -12.68 -6.26 25.42
C ASP A 104 -13.54 -7.21 26.27
N PRO A 105 -13.06 -7.65 27.45
CA PRO A 105 -13.81 -8.55 28.32
C PRO A 105 -15.13 -7.96 28.81
N ASN A 106 -15.31 -6.63 28.72
CA ASN A 106 -16.55 -5.94 29.07
C ASN A 106 -17.63 -6.01 27.98
N GLY A 107 -17.45 -6.85 26.95
CA GLY A 107 -18.50 -7.17 25.97
C GLY A 107 -18.55 -6.28 24.73
N LYS A 108 -17.52 -5.46 24.46
CA LYS A 108 -17.45 -4.75 23.17
C LYS A 108 -17.02 -5.74 22.07
N LYS A 109 -17.72 -5.74 20.94
CA LYS A 109 -17.43 -6.59 19.76
C LYS A 109 -16.18 -6.16 18.97
N THR A 110 -15.30 -5.36 19.57
CA THR A 110 -14.14 -4.77 18.90
C THR A 110 -12.88 -5.54 19.31
N TYR A 111 -12.13 -5.98 18.31
CA TYR A 111 -10.79 -6.49 18.46
C TYR A 111 -9.79 -5.33 18.39
N TYR A 112 -8.82 -5.31 19.29
CA TYR A 112 -7.74 -4.32 19.28
C TYR A 112 -6.42 -4.95 19.69
N VAL A 113 -5.31 -4.29 19.34
CA VAL A 113 -3.97 -4.72 19.72
C VAL A 113 -3.45 -3.77 20.81
N PRO A 114 -3.35 -4.23 22.07
CA PRO A 114 -2.81 -3.39 23.14
C PRO A 114 -1.30 -3.20 22.95
N LEU A 115 -0.80 -2.04 23.38
CA LEU A 115 0.65 -1.78 23.39
C LEU A 115 1.41 -2.74 24.30
N THR A 116 0.76 -3.19 25.39
CA THR A 116 1.32 -4.15 26.34
C THR A 116 0.28 -5.21 26.64
N ARG A 117 0.67 -6.48 26.57
CA ARG A 117 -0.19 -7.59 26.99
C ARG A 117 -0.05 -7.80 28.48
N GLN A 118 -1.15 -8.04 29.17
CA GLN A 118 -1.10 -8.39 30.58
C GLN A 118 -0.23 -9.65 30.75
N GLY A 119 0.86 -9.54 31.51
CA GLY A 119 1.82 -10.62 31.76
C GLY A 119 3.07 -10.65 30.87
N GLU A 120 3.21 -9.75 29.88
CA GLU A 120 4.45 -9.60 29.11
C GLU A 120 5.22 -8.35 29.56
N THR A 121 6.43 -8.53 30.08
CA THR A 121 7.37 -7.43 30.36
C THR A 121 7.79 -6.78 29.04
N LEU A 122 7.71 -5.45 28.95
CA LEU A 122 8.18 -4.69 27.79
C LEU A 122 9.64 -5.06 27.49
N ILE A 123 9.88 -5.68 26.33
CA ILE A 123 11.24 -5.86 25.83
C ILE A 123 11.71 -4.47 25.36
N PRO A 124 12.86 -3.93 25.86
CA PRO A 124 13.35 -2.63 25.44
C PRO A 124 13.52 -2.57 23.91
N SER A 125 13.20 -1.42 23.33
CA SER A 125 13.12 -1.15 21.89
C SER A 125 14.46 -1.19 21.13
N GLU A 126 15.49 -1.86 21.65
CA GLU A 126 16.84 -1.90 21.06
C GLU A 126 17.03 -3.06 20.05
N ILE A 127 16.01 -3.87 19.78
CA ILE A 127 16.09 -4.96 18.80
C ILE A 127 14.94 -4.82 17.80
N LEU A 128 15.03 -3.85 16.90
CA LEU A 128 14.31 -3.81 15.62
C LEU A 128 14.93 -2.69 14.75
N LEU A 129 16.12 -2.97 14.23
CA LEU A 129 16.65 -2.41 12.99
C LEU A 129 17.03 -3.57 12.07
#